data_AF-G5K344-F1
#
_entry.id   AF-G5K344-F1
#
_cell.length_a   1.000
_cell.length_b   1.000
_cell.length_c   1.000
_cell.angle_alpha   90.00
_cell.angle_beta   90.00
_cell.angle_gamma   90.00
#
_symmetry.space_group_name_H-M   'P 1'
#
loop_
_entity.id
_entity.type
_entity.pdbx_description
1 polymer ?
#
loop_
_entity_poly.entity_id
_entity_poly.type
_entity_poly.pdbx_seq_one_letter_code
_entity_poly.pdbx_strand_id
1 'polypeptide(L)'
;MTTDWQYKEPLDGKQGASSSDERAKIAALFGQKGTTAAEEVDYVSAFEMEQEKAKEKPAPALPKEEVTQAVPSTITKDYKKHLADVMAQNKEDIAQIEEMHQLIDEKNKQNKKLQAISVAIDEL
;
A
#
# COMPACT_ATOMS: atom_id res chain seq x y z
N MET A 1 25.40 -9.63 -8.41
CA MET A 1 26.15 -8.36 -8.33
C MET A 1 25.34 -7.42 -7.45
N THR A 2 25.88 -7.02 -6.30
CA THR A 2 25.28 -5.99 -5.44
C THR A 2 25.66 -4.64 -6.03
N THR A 3 24.71 -3.97 -6.67
CA THR A 3 24.92 -2.58 -7.08
C THR A 3 24.84 -1.73 -5.82
N ASP A 4 25.97 -1.19 -5.37
CA ASP A 4 25.99 -0.15 -4.33
C ASP A 4 25.21 1.05 -4.85
N TRP A 5 23.95 1.14 -4.44
CA TRP A 5 23.12 2.30 -4.74
C TRP A 5 23.63 3.47 -3.91
N GLN A 6 24.23 4.45 -4.59
CA GLN A 6 24.67 5.70 -3.99
C GLN A 6 23.83 6.82 -4.59
N TYR A 7 23.10 7.53 -3.74
CA TYR A 7 22.30 8.69 -4.13
C TYR A 7 23.23 9.83 -4.57
N LYS A 8 23.10 10.28 -5.82
CA LYS A 8 23.98 11.27 -6.47
C LYS A 8 23.28 12.58 -6.83
N GLU A 9 21.99 12.67 -6.56
CA GLU A 9 21.20 13.84 -6.91
C GLU A 9 21.29 14.89 -5.80
N PRO A 10 21.43 16.18 -6.13
CA PRO A 10 21.33 17.23 -5.11
C PRO A 10 19.95 17.17 -4.48
N LEU A 11 19.89 17.30 -3.15
CA LEU A 11 18.61 17.39 -2.44
C LEU A 11 17.83 18.58 -2.99
N ASP A 12 16.62 18.33 -3.51
CA ASP A 12 15.76 19.38 -4.04
C ASP A 12 15.56 20.48 -3.00
N GLY A 13 15.90 21.71 -3.40
CA GLY A 13 15.98 22.84 -2.50
C GLY A 13 14.62 23.31 -1.98
N LYS A 14 14.61 23.65 -0.68
CA LYS A 14 13.69 24.57 0.01
C LYS A 14 12.18 24.31 -0.07
N GLN A 15 11.75 23.11 -0.41
CA GLN A 15 10.38 22.70 -0.10
C GLN A 15 10.45 21.69 1.04
N GLY A 16 10.11 22.13 2.25
CA GLY A 16 10.03 21.25 3.39
C GLY A 16 9.17 20.03 3.02
N ALA A 17 9.66 18.83 3.29
CA ALA A 17 9.04 17.56 2.85
C ALA A 17 7.60 17.34 3.37
N SER A 18 7.09 18.25 4.20
CA SER A 18 5.73 18.25 4.70
C SER A 18 5.42 19.58 5.40
N SER A 19 4.15 20.00 5.33
CA SER A 19 3.61 21.15 6.07
C SER A 19 3.69 20.92 7.59
N SER A 20 3.77 21.99 8.37
CA SER A 20 3.68 21.93 9.85
C SER A 20 2.44 21.15 10.32
N ASP A 21 1.32 21.25 9.60
CA ASP A 21 0.09 20.51 9.92
C ASP A 21 0.24 18.99 9.70
N GLU A 22 0.95 18.58 8.64
CA GLU A 22 1.23 17.18 8.36
C GLU A 22 2.16 16.60 9.41
N ARG A 23 3.17 17.37 9.84
CA ARG A 23 4.08 17.00 10.92
C ARG A 23 3.35 16.83 12.25
N ALA A 24 2.41 17.73 12.58
CA ALA A 24 1.59 17.62 13.77
C ALA A 24 0.68 16.38 13.76
N LYS A 25 0.10 16.05 12.60
CA LYS A 25 -0.67 14.81 12.41
C LYS A 25 0.19 13.57 12.63
N ILE A 26 1.42 13.56 12.12
CA ILE A 26 2.35 12.44 12.32
C ILE A 26 2.75 12.34 13.80
N ALA A 27 3.09 13.45 14.46
CA ALA A 27 3.45 13.47 15.89
C ALA A 27 2.31 12.96 16.79
N ALA A 28 1.05 13.28 16.44
CA ALA A 28 -0.12 12.79 17.16
C ALA A 28 -0.26 11.27 17.13
N LEU A 29 0.15 10.60 16.04
CA LEU A 29 0.15 9.13 15.96
C LEU A 29 1.09 8.48 16.98
N PHE A 30 2.15 9.18 17.37
CA PHE A 30 3.15 8.70 18.34
C PHE A 30 2.94 9.25 19.75
N GLY A 31 1.77 9.85 20.03
CA GLY A 31 1.43 10.36 21.35
C GLY A 31 2.17 11.64 21.75
N GLN A 32 2.90 12.28 20.82
CA GLN A 32 3.55 13.57 21.05
C GLN A 32 2.53 14.70 20.85
N LYS A 33 1.72 14.96 21.88
CA LYS A 33 0.82 16.12 21.93
C LYS A 33 1.60 17.33 22.44
N GLY A 34 1.90 18.28 21.55
CA GLY A 34 2.33 19.63 21.94
C GLY A 34 3.83 19.90 21.90
N THR A 35 4.63 19.14 21.15
CA THR A 35 5.96 19.63 20.80
C THR A 35 5.80 20.83 19.86
N THR A 36 6.43 21.91 20.28
CA THR A 36 6.45 23.26 19.70
C THR A 36 6.61 23.23 18.19
N ALA A 37 5.98 24.21 17.52
CA ALA A 37 6.13 24.54 16.11
C ALA A 37 7.44 23.98 15.55
N ALA A 38 7.31 22.94 14.70
CA ALA A 38 8.43 22.25 14.10
C ALA A 38 9.33 23.32 13.47
N GLU A 39 10.45 23.60 14.12
CA GLU A 39 11.45 24.52 13.63
C GLU A 39 11.81 24.04 12.22
N GLU A 40 11.92 24.97 11.28
CA GLU A 40 12.21 24.64 9.89
C GLU A 40 13.61 24.06 9.83
N VAL A 41 13.71 22.72 9.96
CA VAL A 41 14.98 22.03 10.00
C VAL A 41 15.58 22.14 8.61
N ASP A 42 16.67 22.90 8.50
CA ASP A 42 17.50 22.91 7.31
C ASP A 42 18.24 21.58 7.22
N TYR A 43 17.65 20.66 6.45
CA TYR A 43 18.15 19.30 6.27
C TYR A 43 19.56 19.27 5.66
N VAL A 44 19.97 20.28 4.90
CA VAL A 44 21.32 20.37 4.33
C VAL A 44 22.32 20.59 5.46
N SER A 45 22.08 21.61 6.28
CA SER A 45 22.92 21.92 7.44
C SER A 45 22.93 20.78 8.47
N ALA A 46 21.77 20.16 8.72
CA ALA A 46 21.68 19.02 9.64
C ALA A 46 22.46 17.80 9.14
N PHE A 47 22.42 17.54 7.83
CA PHE A 47 23.15 16.44 7.20
C PHE A 47 24.67 16.68 7.22
N GLU A 48 25.11 17.90 6.96
CA GLU A 48 26.53 18.28 7.07
C GLU A 48 27.04 18.12 8.51
N MET A 49 26.29 18.61 9.51
CA MET A 49 26.63 18.42 10.93
C MET A 49 26.72 16.93 11.32
N GLU A 50 25.83 16.09 10.81
CA GLU A 50 25.86 14.65 11.09
C GLU A 50 27.05 13.96 10.42
N GLN A 51 27.40 14.36 9.20
CA GLN A 51 28.62 13.89 8.54
C GLN A 51 29.90 14.31 9.27
N GLU A 52 29.93 15.51 9.87
CA GLU A 52 31.06 15.94 10.70
C GLU A 52 31.12 15.20 12.04
N LYS A 53 29.97 14.97 12.70
CA LYS A 53 29.90 14.13 13.91
C LYS A 53 30.34 12.68 13.66
N ALA A 54 30.05 12.14 12.48
CA ALA A 54 30.48 10.82 12.07
C ALA A 54 32.01 10.73 11.82
N LYS A 55 32.68 11.87 11.57
CA LYS A 55 34.15 11.94 11.42
C LYS A 55 34.88 12.12 12.75
N GLU A 56 34.25 12.72 13.78
CA GLU A 56 34.91 13.01 15.06
C GLU A 56 34.80 11.91 16.13
N LYS A 57 33.93 10.92 15.97
CA LYS A 57 33.87 9.77 16.90
C LYS A 57 34.40 8.50 16.22
N PRO A 58 35.33 7.75 16.85
CA PRO A 58 35.44 6.33 16.50
C PRO A 58 34.07 5.73 16.73
N ALA A 59 33.56 5.00 15.73
CA ALA A 59 32.28 4.32 15.77
C ALA A 59 32.05 3.74 17.18
N PRO A 60 31.01 4.18 17.92
CA PRO A 60 30.64 3.44 19.10
C PRO A 60 30.34 2.04 18.61
N ALA A 61 30.98 1.04 19.20
CA ALA A 61 30.59 -0.34 18.97
C ALA A 61 29.07 -0.37 19.06
N LEU A 62 28.43 -0.71 17.94
CA LEU A 62 26.99 -0.92 17.88
C LEU A 62 26.65 -1.70 19.15
N PRO A 63 25.78 -1.18 20.03
CA PRO A 63 25.15 -2.07 20.98
C PRO A 63 24.67 -3.22 20.11
N LYS A 64 25.03 -4.46 20.47
CA LYS A 64 24.20 -5.58 20.05
C LYS A 64 22.83 -5.19 20.57
N GLU A 65 22.03 -4.57 19.72
CA GLU A 65 20.60 -4.60 19.86
C GLU A 65 20.34 -6.08 19.93
N GLU A 66 20.14 -6.57 21.16
CA GLU A 66 19.26 -7.70 21.34
C GLU A 66 18.08 -7.34 20.48
N VAL A 67 17.93 -8.07 19.37
CA VAL A 67 16.71 -8.13 18.61
C VAL A 67 15.71 -8.61 19.64
N THR A 68 15.12 -7.67 20.38
CA THR A 68 13.98 -7.92 21.24
C THR A 68 13.01 -8.58 20.30
N GLN A 69 12.81 -9.89 20.51
CA GLN A 69 11.92 -10.70 19.70
C GLN A 69 10.69 -9.86 19.43
N ALA A 70 10.51 -9.47 18.16
CA ALA A 70 9.32 -8.78 17.74
C ALA A 70 8.17 -9.67 18.17
N VAL A 71 7.42 -9.20 19.17
CA VAL A 71 6.21 -9.84 19.67
C VAL A 71 5.42 -10.25 18.43
N PRO A 72 4.98 -11.51 18.25
CA PRO A 72 4.39 -11.96 17.00
C PRO A 72 3.22 -11.07 16.66
N SER A 73 3.43 -10.13 15.74
CA SER A 73 2.47 -9.09 15.43
C SER A 73 1.24 -9.78 14.86
N THR A 74 0.12 -9.70 15.60
CA THR A 74 -1.19 -10.21 15.19
C THR A 74 -1.56 -9.70 13.80
N ILE A 75 -1.13 -8.49 13.46
CA ILE A 75 -1.33 -7.83 12.16
C ILE A 75 -0.91 -8.73 10.99
N THR A 76 0.24 -9.42 11.07
CA THR A 76 0.69 -10.28 9.96
C THR A 76 -0.18 -11.54 9.82
N LYS A 77 -0.66 -12.09 10.94
CA LYS A 77 -1.55 -13.26 10.93
C LYS A 77 -2.96 -12.88 10.46
N ASP A 78 -3.46 -11.75 10.95
CA ASP A 78 -4.77 -11.21 10.60
C ASP A 78 -4.84 -10.86 9.12
N TYR A 79 -3.78 -10.24 8.58
CA TYR A 79 -3.70 -9.94 7.15
C TYR A 79 -3.63 -11.21 6.30
N LYS A 80 -2.87 -12.24 6.71
CA LYS A 80 -2.87 -13.55 6.02
C LYS A 80 -4.24 -14.20 6.00
N LYS A 81 -4.99 -14.11 7.10
CA LYS A 81 -6.37 -14.61 7.18
C LYS A 81 -7.29 -13.84 6.22
N HIS A 82 -7.23 -12.51 6.26
CA HIS A 82 -8.00 -11.67 5.34
C HIS A 82 -7.74 -12.01 3.87
N LEU A 83 -6.48 -12.20 3.48
CA LEU A 83 -6.12 -12.63 2.13
C LEU A 83 -6.73 -13.99 1.77
N ALA A 84 -6.72 -14.96 2.69
CA ALA A 84 -7.34 -16.26 2.48
C ALA A 84 -8.86 -16.15 2.29
N ASP A 85 -9.51 -15.32 3.10
CA ASP A 85 -10.96 -15.06 3.03
C ASP A 85 -11.32 -14.39 1.69
N VAL A 86 -10.56 -13.38 1.26
CA VAL A 86 -10.75 -12.71 -0.05
C VAL A 86 -10.56 -13.69 -1.20
N MET A 87 -9.54 -14.56 -1.15
CA MET A 87 -9.33 -15.57 -2.19
C MET A 87 -10.47 -16.60 -2.24
N ALA A 88 -11.05 -16.96 -1.09
CA ALA A 88 -12.20 -17.85 -1.04
C ALA A 88 -13.44 -17.19 -1.65
N GLN A 89 -13.71 -15.94 -1.28
CA GLN A 89 -14.82 -15.16 -1.85
C GLN A 89 -14.68 -15.01 -3.37
N ASN A 90 -13.50 -14.64 -3.85
CA ASN A 90 -13.25 -14.50 -5.29
C ASN A 90 -13.53 -15.80 -6.07
N LYS A 91 -13.26 -16.97 -5.48
CA LYS A 91 -13.57 -18.26 -6.12
C LYS A 91 -15.07 -18.51 -6.21
N GLU A 92 -15.82 -18.13 -5.18
CA GLU A 92 -17.27 -18.22 -5.20
C GLU A 92 -17.87 -17.27 -6.24
N ASP A 93 -17.39 -16.02 -6.28
CA ASP A 93 -17.82 -15.03 -7.26
C ASP A 93 -17.56 -15.49 -8.70
N ILE A 94 -16.39 -16.10 -8.96
CA ILE A 94 -16.08 -16.69 -10.28
C ILE A 94 -17.10 -17.79 -10.64
N ALA A 95 -17.44 -18.68 -9.71
CA ALA A 95 -18.41 -19.73 -9.97
C ALA A 95 -19.82 -19.16 -10.26
N GLN A 96 -20.23 -18.11 -9.55
CA GLN A 96 -21.50 -17.42 -9.82
C GLN A 96 -21.51 -16.74 -11.21
N ILE A 97 -20.39 -16.13 -11.61
CA ILE A 97 -20.24 -15.53 -12.94
C ILE A 97 -20.37 -16.61 -14.04
N GLU A 98 -19.76 -17.78 -13.84
CA GLU A 98 -19.85 -18.90 -14.78
C GLU A 98 -21.29 -19.42 -14.91
N GLU A 99 -22.02 -19.57 -13.80
CA GLU A 99 -23.44 -19.94 -13.82
C GLU A 99 -24.29 -18.90 -14.58
N MET A 100 -24.04 -17.62 -14.33
CA MET A 100 -24.76 -16.54 -14.99
C MET A 100 -24.54 -16.56 -16.52
N HIS A 101 -23.33 -16.88 -16.99
CA HIS A 101 -23.07 -17.05 -18.42
C HIS A 101 -23.93 -18.17 -19.04
N GLN A 102 -24.07 -19.31 -18.36
CA GLN A 102 -24.92 -20.41 -18.85
C GLN A 102 -26.39 -20.00 -18.96
N LEU A 103 -26.89 -19.24 -17.98
CA LEU A 103 -28.26 -18.71 -18.00
C LEU A 103 -28.48 -17.72 -19.16
N ILE A 104 -27.50 -16.86 -19.42
CA ILE A 104 -27.54 -15.91 -20.55
C ILE A 104 -27.60 -16.67 -21.88
N ASP A 105 -26.80 -17.71 -22.05
CA ASP A 105 -26.80 -18.52 -23.27
C ASP A 105 -28.15 -19.21 -23.52
N GLU A 106 -28.73 -19.81 -22.48
CA GLU A 106 -30.06 -20.43 -22.58
C GLU A 106 -31.14 -19.40 -22.91
N LYS A 107 -31.10 -18.21 -22.28
CA LYS A 107 -32.03 -17.12 -22.59
C LYS A 107 -31.88 -16.60 -24.02
N ASN A 108 -30.65 -16.48 -24.52
CA ASN A 108 -30.39 -16.10 -25.91
C ASN A 108 -30.94 -17.14 -26.90
N LYS A 109 -30.80 -18.43 -26.57
CA LYS A 109 -31.38 -19.52 -27.38
C LYS A 109 -32.91 -19.46 -27.39
N GLN A 110 -33.54 -19.18 -26.25
CA GLN A 110 -34.99 -19.00 -26.15
C GLN A 110 -35.46 -17.80 -26.98
N ASN A 111 -34.77 -16.65 -26.88
CA ASN A 111 -35.11 -15.46 -27.67
C ASN A 111 -35.01 -15.69 -29.18
N LYS A 112 -33.99 -16.41 -29.65
CA LYS A 112 -33.88 -16.76 -31.09
C LYS A 112 -35.07 -17.59 -31.58
N LYS A 113 -35.56 -18.53 -30.76
CA LYS A 113 -36.77 -19.31 -31.09
C LYS A 113 -38.01 -18.42 -31.18
N LEU A 114 -38.20 -17.53 -30.20
CA LEU A 114 -39.31 -16.60 -30.18
C LEU A 114 -39.27 -15.65 -31.39
N GLN A 115 -38.09 -15.15 -31.74
CA GLN A 115 -37.90 -14.33 -32.93
C GLN A 115 -38.26 -15.09 -34.21
N ALA A 116 -37.83 -16.35 -34.35
CA ALA A 116 -38.19 -17.18 -35.49
C ALA A 116 -39.71 -17.41 -35.59
N ILE A 117 -40.38 -17.63 -34.46
CA ILE A 117 -41.85 -17.74 -34.41
C ILE A 117 -42.51 -16.43 -34.83
N SER A 118 -42.02 -15.29 -34.33
CA SER A 118 -42.54 -13.96 -34.70
C SER A 118 -42.45 -13.73 -36.20
N VAL A 119 -41.28 -13.99 -36.79
CA VAL A 119 -41.07 -13.85 -38.24
C VAL A 119 -42.01 -14.75 -39.03
N ALA A 120 -42.17 -16.02 -38.63
CA ALA A 120 -43.07 -16.94 -39.30
C ALA A 120 -44.55 -16.52 -39.22
N ILE A 121 -44.95 -15.79 -38.17
CA ILE A 121 -46.30 -15.20 -38.07
C ILE A 121 -46.44 -14.01 -39.02
N ASP A 122 -45.43 -13.15 -39.12
CA ASP A 122 -45.45 -11.99 -40.02
C ASP A 122 -45.49 -12.39 -41.51
N GLU A 123 -45.03 -13.60 -41.85
CA GLU A 123 -45.02 -14.17 -43.21
C GLU A 123 -46.34 -14.89 -43.61
N LEU A 124 -47.33 -15.01 -42.72
CA LEU A 124 -48.66 -15.61 -42.98
C LEU A 124 -49.66 -14.60 -43.56
#